data_AF-A0A0F0L6A6-F1
#
_entry.id   AF-A0A0F0L6A6-F1
#
_cell.length_a   1.000
_cell.length_b   1.000
_cell.length_c   1.000
_cell.angle_alpha   90.00
_cell.angle_beta   90.00
_cell.angle_gamma   90.00
#
_symmetry.space_group_name_H-M   'P 1'
#
loop_
_entity.id
_entity.type
_entity.pdbx_description
1 polymer ?
#
loop_
_entity_poly.entity_id
_entity_poly.type
_entity_poly.pdbx_seq_one_letter_code
_entity_poly.pdbx_strand_id
1 'polypeptide(L)'
;MEQHPVPGHEALVPPDADIARRYLDEAQAVTERRDRAVDRRALAWLQIANAVIGAVFITAFAWILRDAAPFMPQVVLFAFLVWSQLASGMAQRNGMQWRMSSARWPIIVSGAVLLGVALVFFWLAIWDERLPPITMLIPGTLMLVGLGGYGVFQLVRASHDPRPSRPGRSPLSRGIRWGTIVVGIALGALILLAGAPEGVVTSTLLLLMMLLLLVWILAARSQIGLPVIGAAWRWPHVLTFALAATALLALLVVRTTGTDAGMPVTASIGAAVVGMFSAVSFVHGRDPRD
;
A
#
# COMPACT_ATOMS: atom_id res chain seq x y z
N MET A 1 -30.56 33.12 -26.34
CA MET A 1 -29.59 32.18 -26.92
C MET A 1 -30.35 30.92 -27.28
N GLU A 2 -30.74 30.77 -28.54
CA GLU A 2 -31.41 29.58 -29.06
C GLU A 2 -30.35 28.50 -29.30
N GLN A 3 -30.43 27.38 -28.58
CA GLN A 3 -29.56 26.24 -28.85
C GLN A 3 -30.05 25.54 -30.12
N HIS A 4 -29.23 25.57 -31.17
CA HIS A 4 -29.47 24.79 -32.37
C HIS A 4 -29.44 23.29 -32.02
N PRO A 5 -30.48 22.50 -32.36
CA PRO A 5 -30.50 21.07 -32.11
C PRO A 5 -29.40 20.38 -32.91
N VAL A 6 -28.61 19.54 -32.25
CA VAL A 6 -27.58 18.71 -32.88
C VAL A 6 -28.28 17.58 -33.65
N PRO A 7 -28.06 17.41 -34.97
CA PRO A 7 -28.63 16.32 -35.74
C PRO A 7 -28.25 14.96 -35.12
N GLY A 8 -29.25 14.14 -34.78
CA GLY A 8 -29.05 12.85 -34.11
C GLY A 8 -29.04 12.89 -32.58
N HIS A 9 -29.43 14.00 -31.95
CA HIS A 9 -29.73 14.11 -30.51
C HIS A 9 -31.23 14.29 -30.25
N GLU A 10 -32.07 13.59 -31.02
CA GLU A 10 -33.48 13.43 -30.64
C GLU A 10 -33.55 12.57 -29.38
N ALA A 11 -34.47 12.89 -28.47
CA ALA A 11 -34.70 12.05 -27.30
C ALA A 11 -35.03 10.63 -27.79
N LEU A 12 -34.15 9.67 -27.48
CA LEU A 12 -34.34 8.28 -27.86
C LEU A 12 -35.75 7.86 -27.43
N VAL A 13 -36.54 7.34 -28.37
CA VAL A 13 -37.87 6.82 -28.08
C VAL A 13 -37.72 5.80 -26.94
N PRO A 14 -38.47 5.94 -25.83
CA PRO A 14 -38.34 5.02 -24.72
C PRO A 14 -38.53 3.59 -25.24
N PRO A 15 -37.58 2.68 -24.97
CA PRO A 15 -37.64 1.33 -25.49
C PRO A 15 -38.91 0.65 -24.99
N ASP A 16 -39.50 -0.18 -25.84
CA ASP A 16 -40.60 -1.05 -25.45
C ASP A 16 -40.19 -1.90 -24.24
N ALA A 17 -41.16 -2.28 -23.40
CA ALA A 17 -40.91 -2.96 -22.13
C ALA A 17 -40.08 -4.24 -22.29
N ASP A 18 -40.26 -4.96 -23.40
CA ASP A 18 -39.49 -6.17 -23.72
C ASP A 18 -38.04 -5.86 -24.11
N ILE A 19 -37.79 -4.73 -24.76
CA ILE A 19 -36.44 -4.26 -25.10
C ILE A 19 -35.74 -3.76 -23.83
N ALA A 20 -36.46 -3.02 -22.98
CA ALA A 20 -35.94 -2.57 -21.68
C ALA A 20 -35.53 -3.76 -20.79
N ARG A 21 -36.35 -4.83 -20.74
CA ARG A 21 -36.00 -6.07 -20.03
C ARG A 21 -34.73 -6.71 -20.58
N ARG A 22 -34.60 -6.86 -21.90
CA ARG A 22 -33.37 -7.39 -22.52
C ARG A 22 -32.14 -6.55 -22.21
N TYR A 23 -32.27 -5.21 -22.18
CA TYR A 23 -31.18 -4.34 -21.78
C TYR A 23 -30.79 -4.51 -20.32
N LEU A 24 -31.75 -4.69 -19.41
CA LEU A 24 -31.48 -4.96 -17.99
C LEU A 24 -30.83 -6.33 -17.79
N ASP A 25 -31.32 -7.36 -18.49
CA ASP A 25 -30.75 -8.71 -18.45
C ASP A 25 -29.33 -8.72 -19.00
N GLU A 26 -29.07 -8.05 -20.12
CA GLU A 26 -27.72 -7.93 -20.68
C GLU A 26 -26.82 -7.09 -19.75
N ALA A 27 -27.32 -6.00 -19.17
CA ALA A 27 -26.58 -5.20 -18.19
C ALA A 27 -26.23 -6.03 -16.95
N GLN A 28 -27.13 -6.89 -16.49
CA GLN A 28 -26.87 -7.83 -15.40
C GLN A 28 -25.86 -8.89 -15.81
N ALA A 29 -25.97 -9.49 -17.00
CA ALA A 29 -25.03 -10.47 -17.52
C ALA A 29 -23.61 -9.87 -17.73
N VAL A 30 -23.51 -8.62 -18.17
CA VAL A 30 -22.24 -7.88 -18.24
C VAL A 30 -21.69 -7.62 -16.83
N THR A 31 -22.54 -7.22 -15.88
CA THR A 31 -22.15 -6.99 -14.49
C THR A 31 -21.65 -8.28 -13.84
N GLU A 32 -22.33 -9.40 -14.05
CA GLU A 32 -21.91 -10.72 -13.56
C GLU A 32 -20.61 -11.20 -14.20
N ARG A 33 -20.45 -11.04 -15.52
CA ARG A 33 -19.19 -11.37 -16.22
C ARG A 33 -18.02 -10.55 -15.66
N ARG A 34 -18.27 -9.27 -15.39
CA ARG A 34 -17.28 -8.37 -14.80
C ARG A 34 -16.99 -8.71 -13.34
N ASP A 35 -17.99 -9.03 -12.54
CA ASP A 35 -17.83 -9.42 -11.14
C ASP A 35 -17.03 -10.71 -11.00
N ARG A 36 -17.18 -11.65 -11.94
CA ARG A 36 -16.35 -12.86 -12.03
C ARG A 36 -14.88 -12.58 -12.37
N ALA A 37 -14.57 -11.43 -12.97
CA ALA A 37 -13.20 -11.01 -13.26
C ALA A 37 -12.48 -10.37 -12.06
N VAL A 38 -13.22 -9.98 -11.00
CA VAL A 38 -12.66 -9.36 -9.80
C VAL A 38 -12.33 -10.44 -8.76
N ASP A 39 -11.06 -10.58 -8.39
CA ASP A 39 -10.67 -11.48 -7.30
C ASP A 39 -10.94 -10.82 -5.93
N ARG A 40 -12.20 -10.91 -5.50
CA ARG A 40 -12.68 -10.38 -4.21
C ARG A 40 -11.91 -10.97 -3.02
N ARG A 41 -11.51 -12.25 -3.13
CA ARG A 41 -10.76 -12.94 -2.07
C ARG A 41 -9.34 -12.41 -1.95
N ALA A 42 -8.64 -12.19 -3.07
CA ALA A 42 -7.32 -11.60 -3.06
C ALA A 42 -7.34 -10.14 -2.58
N LEU A 43 -8.40 -9.38 -2.92
CA LEU A 43 -8.61 -8.03 -2.38
C LEU A 43 -8.84 -8.05 -0.87
N ALA A 44 -9.65 -8.97 -0.36
CA ALA A 44 -9.87 -9.11 1.08
C ALA A 44 -8.57 -9.45 1.84
N TRP A 45 -7.77 -10.39 1.31
CA TRP A 45 -6.45 -10.70 1.88
C TRP A 45 -5.48 -9.51 1.84
N LEU A 46 -5.45 -8.78 0.72
CA LEU A 46 -4.63 -7.58 0.60
C LEU A 46 -5.07 -6.50 1.60
N GLN A 47 -6.38 -6.38 1.85
CA GLN A 47 -6.90 -5.46 2.84
C GLN A 47 -6.51 -5.85 4.27
N ILE A 48 -6.61 -7.13 4.62
CA ILE A 48 -6.12 -7.63 5.91
C ILE A 48 -4.62 -7.35 6.07
N ALA A 49 -3.83 -7.64 5.03
CA ALA A 49 -2.39 -7.37 5.04
C ALA A 49 -2.09 -5.87 5.21
N ASN A 50 -2.79 -4.99 4.48
CA ASN A 50 -2.66 -3.55 4.61
C ASN A 50 -3.07 -3.04 5.99
N ALA A 51 -4.10 -3.64 6.61
CA ALA A 51 -4.52 -3.29 7.96
C ALA A 51 -3.47 -3.69 9.00
N VAL A 52 -2.91 -4.90 8.90
CA VAL A 52 -1.82 -5.37 9.77
C VAL A 52 -0.58 -4.49 9.62
N ILE A 53 -0.15 -4.26 8.37
CA ILE A 53 1.02 -3.43 8.06
C ILE A 53 0.78 -2.01 8.55
N GLY A 54 -0.36 -1.40 8.22
CA GLY A 54 -0.73 -0.07 8.69
C GLY A 54 -0.78 0.04 10.21
N ALA A 55 -1.33 -0.96 10.91
CA ALA A 55 -1.35 -1.00 12.37
C ALA A 55 0.05 -1.02 12.97
N VAL A 56 0.94 -1.87 12.44
CA VAL A 56 2.36 -1.94 12.85
C VAL A 56 3.06 -0.60 12.58
N PHE A 57 2.89 -0.03 11.38
CA PHE A 57 3.50 1.24 11.00
C PHE A 57 3.03 2.39 11.87
N ILE A 58 1.72 2.56 12.08
CA ILE A 58 1.17 3.64 12.91
C ILE A 58 1.65 3.49 14.36
N THR A 59 1.67 2.27 14.89
CA THR A 59 2.13 2.02 16.26
C THR A 59 3.62 2.35 16.41
N ALA A 60 4.45 1.87 15.48
CA ALA A 60 5.89 2.18 15.49
C ALA A 60 6.15 3.67 15.30
N PHE A 61 5.40 4.32 14.41
CA PHE A 61 5.49 5.77 14.17
C PHE A 61 5.11 6.58 15.41
N ALA A 62 4.06 6.19 16.14
CA ALA A 62 3.67 6.83 17.40
C ALA A 62 4.77 6.70 18.46
N TRP A 63 5.37 5.51 18.58
CA TRP A 63 6.49 5.28 19.49
C TRP A 63 7.71 6.14 19.14
N ILE A 64 8.12 6.11 17.88
CA ILE A 64 9.26 6.86 17.37
C ILE A 64 9.02 8.36 17.54
N LEU A 65 7.80 8.85 17.34
CA LEU A 65 7.54 10.28 17.48
C LEU A 65 7.65 10.78 18.94
N ARG A 66 7.44 9.92 19.94
CA ARG A 66 7.59 10.28 21.35
C ARG A 66 9.06 10.31 21.79
N ASP A 67 9.85 9.31 21.36
CA ASP A 67 11.16 9.04 21.95
C ASP A 67 12.36 9.31 21.01
N ALA A 68 12.13 9.55 19.72
CA ALA A 68 13.19 9.55 18.72
C ALA A 68 13.59 10.93 18.18
N ALA A 69 14.79 10.96 17.59
CA ALA A 69 15.34 12.12 16.90
C ALA A 69 14.43 12.65 15.76
N PRO A 70 14.51 13.95 15.41
CA PRO A 70 13.54 14.64 14.55
C PRO A 70 13.34 14.07 13.13
N PHE A 71 14.24 13.21 12.67
CA PHE A 71 14.29 12.67 11.30
C PHE A 71 13.85 11.20 11.18
N MET A 72 13.70 10.47 12.28
CA MET A 72 13.26 9.07 12.23
C MET A 72 11.82 8.86 11.76
N PRO A 73 10.84 9.75 12.08
CA PRO A 73 9.49 9.64 11.53
C PRO A 73 9.46 9.61 9.99
N GLN A 74 10.34 10.36 9.34
CA GLN A 74 10.43 10.49 7.88
C GLN A 74 10.86 9.16 7.24
N VAL A 75 11.72 8.39 7.91
CA VAL A 75 12.18 7.07 7.47
C VAL A 75 11.01 6.08 7.44
N VAL A 76 10.20 6.07 8.50
CA VAL A 76 9.00 5.23 8.62
C VAL A 76 7.96 5.64 7.58
N LEU A 77 7.72 6.94 7.44
CA LEU A 77 6.78 7.49 6.47
C LEU A 77 7.17 7.10 5.04
N PHE A 78 8.45 7.21 4.69
CA PHE A 78 8.94 6.82 3.37
C PHE A 78 8.68 5.33 3.10
N ALA A 79 9.03 4.44 4.03
CA ALA A 79 8.79 3.01 3.88
C ALA A 79 7.29 2.70 3.72
N PHE A 80 6.44 3.39 4.48
CA PHE A 80 4.99 3.29 4.37
C PHE A 80 4.47 3.79 3.02
N LEU A 81 5.00 4.91 2.51
CA LEU A 81 4.63 5.43 1.19
C LEU A 81 5.00 4.45 0.08
N VAL A 82 6.21 3.89 0.10
CA VAL A 82 6.63 2.86 -0.86
C VAL A 82 5.68 1.66 -0.82
N TRP A 83 5.36 1.16 0.37
CA TRP A 83 4.38 0.09 0.53
C TRP A 83 3.01 0.47 -0.06
N SER A 84 2.49 1.66 0.26
CA SER A 84 1.17 2.09 -0.20
C SER A 84 1.07 2.15 -1.74
N GLN A 85 2.13 2.58 -2.41
CA GLN A 85 2.19 2.60 -3.88
C GLN A 85 2.25 1.19 -4.47
N LEU A 86 3.06 0.30 -3.89
CA LEU A 86 3.11 -1.12 -4.29
C LEU A 86 1.77 -1.81 -4.07
N ALA A 87 1.15 -1.59 -2.91
CA ALA A 87 -0.15 -2.14 -2.53
C ALA A 87 -1.28 -1.64 -3.42
N SER A 88 -1.24 -0.36 -3.85
CA SER A 88 -2.16 0.18 -4.84
C SER A 88 -2.09 -0.60 -6.16
N GLY A 89 -0.88 -0.90 -6.63
CA GLY A 89 -0.65 -1.77 -7.80
C GLY A 89 -1.24 -3.18 -7.64
N MET A 90 -0.97 -3.81 -6.49
CA MET A 90 -1.54 -5.12 -6.16
C MET A 90 -3.08 -5.10 -6.14
N ALA A 91 -3.68 -4.01 -5.69
CA ALA A 91 -5.13 -3.86 -5.62
C ALA A 91 -5.76 -3.61 -6.99
N GLN A 92 -5.16 -2.73 -7.81
CA GLN A 92 -5.61 -2.44 -9.17
C GLN A 92 -5.64 -3.72 -10.02
N ARG A 93 -4.60 -4.57 -9.91
CA ARG A 93 -4.55 -5.89 -10.54
C ARG A 93 -5.75 -6.76 -10.19
N ASN A 94 -6.09 -6.85 -8.92
CA ASN A 94 -7.18 -7.74 -8.47
C ASN A 94 -8.57 -7.15 -8.78
N GLY A 95 -8.66 -6.17 -9.70
CA GLY A 95 -9.91 -5.59 -10.17
C GLY A 95 -10.46 -4.47 -9.30
N MET A 96 -9.66 -3.91 -8.38
CA MET A 96 -10.12 -2.79 -7.55
C MET A 96 -10.29 -1.53 -8.40
N GLN A 97 -11.52 -1.29 -8.85
CA GLN A 97 -11.91 -0.01 -9.42
C GLN A 97 -12.50 0.87 -8.32
N TRP A 98 -11.88 2.02 -8.10
CA TRP A 98 -12.44 3.09 -7.27
C TRP A 98 -13.63 3.72 -8.00
N ARG A 99 -14.79 3.06 -7.92
CA ARG A 99 -16.07 3.66 -8.26
C ARG A 99 -16.75 4.07 -6.96
N MET A 100 -17.01 5.36 -6.81
CA MET A 100 -17.90 5.86 -5.76
C MET A 100 -19.31 5.42 -6.12
N SER A 101 -19.83 4.39 -5.44
CA SER A 101 -21.27 4.15 -5.38
C SER A 101 -21.78 4.70 -4.04
N SER A 102 -23.03 5.15 -4.03
CA SER A 102 -23.72 5.59 -2.79
C SER A 102 -23.69 4.52 -1.70
N ALA A 103 -23.67 3.23 -2.06
CA ALA A 103 -23.53 2.12 -1.13
C ALA A 103 -22.17 2.05 -0.40
N ARG A 104 -21.14 2.77 -0.86
CA ARG A 104 -19.81 2.83 -0.21
C ARG A 104 -19.66 3.99 0.76
N TRP A 105 -20.64 4.90 0.83
CA TRP A 105 -20.61 6.06 1.74
C TRP A 105 -20.41 5.66 3.21
N PRO A 106 -21.12 4.64 3.75
CA PRO A 106 -20.89 4.20 5.13
C PRO A 106 -19.45 3.74 5.39
N ILE A 107 -18.82 3.09 4.42
CA ILE A 107 -17.41 2.64 4.55
C ILE A 107 -16.47 3.84 4.58
N ILE A 108 -16.71 4.85 3.73
CA ILE A 108 -15.92 6.08 3.69
C ILE A 108 -16.06 6.85 5.00
N VAL A 109 -17.29 6.99 5.51
CA VAL A 109 -17.56 7.64 6.81
C VAL A 109 -16.89 6.90 7.94
N SER A 110 -17.10 5.59 8.04
CA SER A 110 -16.46 4.77 9.08
C SER A 110 -14.94 4.88 9.01
N GLY A 111 -14.37 4.87 7.79
CA GLY A 111 -12.94 5.09 7.58
C GLY A 111 -12.48 6.49 8.01
N ALA A 112 -13.24 7.53 7.69
CA ALA A 112 -12.94 8.91 8.08
C ALA A 112 -13.05 9.12 9.60
N VAL A 113 -14.06 8.50 10.25
CA VAL A 113 -14.21 8.51 11.71
C VAL A 113 -13.06 7.78 12.37
N LEU A 114 -12.71 6.57 11.90
CA LEU A 114 -11.56 5.82 12.41
C LEU A 114 -10.26 6.62 12.25
N LEU A 115 -10.07 7.28 11.10
CA LEU A 115 -8.93 8.15 10.87
C LEU A 115 -8.92 9.35 11.83
N GLY A 116 -10.07 10.01 12.00
CA GLY A 116 -10.21 11.13 12.94
C GLY A 116 -9.87 10.73 14.37
N VAL A 117 -10.39 9.60 14.84
CA VAL A 117 -10.06 9.05 16.16
C VAL A 117 -8.57 8.73 16.26
N ALA A 118 -7.99 8.05 15.26
CA ALA A 118 -6.56 7.75 15.24
C ALA A 118 -5.71 9.02 15.31
N LEU A 119 -6.08 10.08 14.58
CA LEU A 119 -5.40 11.37 14.60
C LEU A 119 -5.51 12.08 15.96
N VAL A 120 -6.68 12.02 16.61
CA VAL A 120 -6.86 12.58 17.96
C VAL A 120 -5.98 11.85 18.97
N PHE A 121 -5.96 10.52 18.95
CA PHE A 121 -5.06 9.75 19.83
C PHE A 121 -3.59 10.00 19.53
N PHE A 122 -3.25 10.17 18.25
CA PHE A 122 -1.90 10.53 17.85
C PHE A 122 -1.50 11.92 18.38
N TRP A 123 -2.37 12.90 18.23
CA TRP A 123 -2.20 14.25 18.77
C TRP A 123 -1.99 14.23 20.29
N LEU A 124 -2.85 13.51 21.01
CA LEU A 124 -2.75 13.35 22.46
C LEU A 124 -1.45 12.66 22.88
N ALA A 125 -1.03 11.61 22.16
CA ALA A 125 0.20 10.89 22.45
C ALA A 125 1.47 11.74 22.28
N ILE A 126 1.44 12.76 21.41
CA ILE A 126 2.54 13.71 21.24
C ILE A 126 2.55 14.77 22.34
N TRP A 127 1.37 15.31 22.67
CA TRP A 127 1.26 16.49 23.54
C TRP A 127 1.18 16.17 25.03
N ASP A 128 0.77 14.96 25.40
CA ASP A 128 0.62 14.55 26.79
C ASP A 128 1.56 13.38 27.14
N GLU A 129 2.74 13.74 27.64
CA GLU A 129 3.76 12.79 28.11
C GLU A 129 3.29 11.93 29.30
N ARG A 130 2.20 12.30 29.98
CA ARG A 130 1.65 11.55 31.11
C ARG A 130 0.86 10.33 30.67
N LEU A 131 0.54 10.22 29.38
CA LEU A 131 -0.19 9.07 28.86
C LEU A 131 0.67 7.80 28.96
N PRO A 132 0.10 6.70 29.50
CA PRO A 132 0.80 5.41 29.57
C PRO A 132 1.23 4.97 28.17
N PRO A 133 2.44 4.40 27.97
CA PRO A 133 2.91 3.97 26.65
C PRO A 133 1.95 3.02 25.91
N ILE A 134 1.13 2.26 26.64
CA ILE A 134 0.14 1.36 26.05
C ILE A 134 -0.92 2.09 25.21
N THR A 135 -1.17 3.39 25.45
CA THR A 135 -2.11 4.19 24.65
C THR A 135 -1.65 4.35 23.20
N MET A 136 -0.36 4.19 22.93
CA MET A 136 0.23 4.25 21.58
C MET A 136 -0.20 3.06 20.70
N LEU A 137 -0.68 1.97 21.31
CA LEU A 137 -1.24 0.82 20.60
C LEU A 137 -2.66 1.08 20.10
N ILE A 138 -3.35 2.10 20.63
CA ILE A 138 -4.77 2.36 20.33
C ILE A 138 -4.98 2.67 18.84
N PRO A 139 -4.24 3.60 18.20
CA PRO A 139 -4.43 3.88 16.78
C PRO A 139 -4.18 2.67 15.89
N GLY A 140 -3.14 1.88 16.18
CA GLY A 140 -2.84 0.65 15.47
C GLY A 140 -3.95 -0.40 15.64
N THR A 141 -4.45 -0.57 16.86
CA THR A 141 -5.52 -1.51 17.19
C THR A 141 -6.84 -1.10 16.52
N LEU A 142 -7.18 0.19 16.51
CA LEU A 142 -8.35 0.71 15.79
C LEU A 142 -8.25 0.46 14.29
N MET A 143 -7.07 0.65 13.70
CA MET A 143 -6.84 0.34 12.29
C MET A 143 -7.00 -1.16 12.00
N LEU A 144 -6.47 -2.02 12.89
CA LEU A 144 -6.57 -3.46 12.76
C LEU A 144 -8.02 -3.96 12.90
N VAL A 145 -8.75 -3.49 13.91
CA VAL A 145 -10.15 -3.87 14.13
C VAL A 145 -11.05 -3.31 13.03
N GLY A 146 -10.87 -2.03 12.65
CA GLY A 146 -11.67 -1.38 11.63
C GLY A 146 -11.41 -1.94 10.22
N LEU A 147 -10.20 -1.74 9.69
CA LEU A 147 -9.86 -2.16 8.33
C LEU A 147 -9.63 -3.66 8.23
N GLY A 148 -8.99 -4.27 9.24
CA GLY A 148 -8.73 -5.71 9.25
C GLY A 148 -10.01 -6.50 9.50
N GLY A 149 -10.86 -6.09 10.45
CA GLY A 149 -12.16 -6.71 10.68
C GLY A 149 -13.07 -6.61 9.45
N TYR A 150 -13.10 -5.46 8.78
CA TYR A 150 -13.83 -5.33 7.51
C TYR A 150 -13.23 -6.18 6.37
N GLY A 151 -11.90 -6.33 6.33
CA GLY A 151 -11.22 -7.26 5.42
C GLY A 151 -11.60 -8.72 5.69
N VAL A 152 -11.66 -9.14 6.95
CA VAL A 152 -12.12 -10.48 7.36
C VAL A 152 -13.59 -10.69 6.99
N PHE A 153 -14.45 -9.71 7.23
CA PHE A 153 -15.86 -9.76 6.82
C PHE A 153 -16.00 -9.95 5.31
N GLN A 154 -15.24 -9.20 4.50
CA GLN A 154 -15.21 -9.40 3.05
C GLN A 154 -14.66 -10.76 2.65
N LEU A 155 -13.65 -11.27 3.35
CA LEU A 155 -13.10 -12.60 3.11
C LEU A 155 -14.13 -13.70 3.37
N VAL A 156 -14.89 -13.58 4.46
CA VAL A 156 -15.99 -14.51 4.79
C VAL A 156 -17.07 -14.44 3.72
N ARG A 157 -17.47 -13.24 3.29
CA ARG A 157 -18.48 -13.07 2.23
C ARG A 157 -18.01 -13.64 0.88
N ALA A 158 -16.75 -13.43 0.52
CA ALA A 158 -16.14 -13.91 -0.71
C ALA A 158 -15.68 -15.38 -0.66
N SER A 159 -15.84 -16.07 0.48
CA SER A 159 -15.40 -17.47 0.62
C SER A 159 -16.18 -18.46 -0.25
N HIS A 160 -17.40 -18.07 -0.64
CA HIS A 160 -18.30 -18.84 -1.52
C HIS A 160 -18.09 -18.53 -3.00
N ASP A 161 -17.31 -17.50 -3.34
CA ASP A 161 -17.07 -17.14 -4.73
C ASP A 161 -16.14 -18.18 -5.41
N PRO A 162 -16.41 -18.56 -6.67
CA PRO A 162 -15.56 -19.48 -7.41
C PRO A 162 -14.14 -18.90 -7.53
N ARG A 163 -13.13 -19.75 -7.33
CA ARG A 163 -11.73 -19.31 -7.38
C ARG A 163 -11.36 -18.93 -8.82
N PRO A 164 -10.78 -17.74 -9.05
CA PRO A 164 -10.27 -17.40 -10.38
C PRO A 164 -9.11 -18.32 -10.75
N SER A 165 -8.93 -18.51 -12.07
CA SER A 165 -7.80 -19.24 -12.63
C SER A 165 -6.49 -18.63 -12.13
N ARG A 166 -5.52 -19.48 -11.77
CA ARG A 166 -4.21 -18.99 -11.31
C ARG A 166 -3.51 -18.29 -12.47
N PRO A 167 -3.05 -17.03 -12.31
CA PRO A 167 -2.36 -16.31 -13.37
C PRO A 167 -1.05 -17.01 -13.75
N GLY A 168 -0.64 -16.85 -15.00
CA GLY A 168 0.59 -17.39 -15.53
C GLY A 168 1.82 -16.90 -14.76
N ARG A 169 2.85 -17.75 -14.67
CA ARG A 169 4.17 -17.34 -14.16
C ARG A 169 4.98 -16.83 -15.34
N SER A 170 5.38 -15.57 -15.29
CA SER A 170 6.18 -14.94 -16.35
C SER A 170 7.43 -14.31 -15.74
N PRO A 171 8.60 -14.39 -16.41
CA PRO A 171 9.78 -13.67 -15.95
C PRO A 171 9.50 -12.17 -15.93
N LEU A 172 9.97 -11.47 -14.89
CA LEU A 172 9.81 -10.02 -14.79
C LEU A 172 10.43 -9.32 -15.99
N SER A 173 9.74 -8.30 -16.52
CA SER A 173 10.29 -7.43 -17.56
C SER A 173 11.51 -6.66 -17.03
N ARG A 174 12.41 -6.24 -17.92
CA ARG A 174 13.63 -5.51 -17.51
C ARG A 174 13.32 -4.28 -16.64
N GLY A 175 12.28 -3.52 -16.99
CA GLY A 175 11.83 -2.36 -16.21
C GLY A 175 11.41 -2.71 -14.78
N ILE A 176 10.63 -3.78 -14.62
CA ILE A 176 10.16 -4.22 -13.29
C ILE A 176 11.30 -4.81 -12.46
N ARG A 177 12.27 -5.49 -13.07
CA ARG A 177 13.48 -5.98 -12.39
C ARG A 177 14.28 -4.83 -11.80
N TRP A 178 14.62 -3.85 -12.64
CA TRP A 178 15.33 -2.65 -12.18
C TRP A 178 14.53 -1.89 -11.14
N GLY A 179 13.22 -1.74 -11.33
CA GLY A 179 12.34 -1.14 -10.33
C GLY A 179 12.39 -1.85 -8.97
N THR A 180 12.37 -3.19 -8.97
CA THR A 180 12.47 -4.02 -7.76
C THR A 180 13.84 -3.85 -7.08
N ILE A 181 14.92 -3.79 -7.86
CA ILE A 181 16.27 -3.50 -7.33
C ILE A 181 16.33 -2.10 -6.71
N VAL A 182 15.76 -1.08 -7.37
CA VAL A 182 15.72 0.30 -6.86
C VAL A 182 14.90 0.39 -5.56
N VAL A 183 13.82 -0.37 -5.41
CA VAL A 183 13.10 -0.49 -4.13
C VAL A 183 14.02 -1.06 -3.03
N GLY A 184 14.82 -2.09 -3.35
CA GLY A 184 15.82 -2.62 -2.44
C GLY A 184 16.90 -1.61 -2.05
N ILE A 185 17.41 -0.84 -3.01
CA ILE A 185 18.38 0.25 -2.78
C ILE A 185 17.78 1.30 -1.86
N ALA A 186 16.52 1.70 -2.08
CA ALA A 186 15.85 2.68 -1.25
C ALA A 186 15.70 2.17 0.20
N LEU A 187 15.20 0.94 0.39
CA LEU A 187 15.08 0.35 1.73
C LEU A 187 16.45 0.17 2.40
N GLY A 188 17.48 -0.24 1.65
CA GLY A 188 18.85 -0.32 2.14
C GLY A 188 19.41 1.04 2.57
N ALA A 189 19.11 2.10 1.82
CA ALA A 189 19.49 3.47 2.17
C ALA A 189 18.75 3.98 3.41
N LEU A 190 17.46 3.63 3.59
CA LEU A 190 16.71 3.94 4.82
C LEU A 190 17.30 3.22 6.04
N ILE A 191 17.72 1.96 5.88
CA ILE A 191 18.37 1.20 6.95
C ILE A 191 19.72 1.84 7.30
N LEU A 192 20.52 2.20 6.29
CA LEU A 192 21.78 2.92 6.51
C LEU A 192 21.55 4.25 7.25
N LEU A 193 20.54 5.00 6.83
CA LEU A 193 20.12 6.26 7.47
C LEU A 193 19.75 6.08 8.94
N ALA A 194 19.14 4.94 9.31
CA ALA A 194 18.79 4.63 10.69
C ALA A 194 20.02 4.51 11.62
N GLY A 195 21.23 4.30 11.10
CA GLY A 195 22.49 4.26 11.86
C GLY A 195 23.50 5.32 11.42
N ALA A 196 23.08 6.30 10.62
CA ALA A 196 23.96 7.38 10.18
C ALA A 196 24.20 8.38 11.33
N PRO A 197 25.42 8.92 11.47
CA PRO A 197 25.69 9.98 12.43
C PRO A 197 24.92 11.25 12.06
N GLU A 198 24.54 12.02 13.08
CA GLU A 198 23.86 13.30 12.88
C GLU A 198 24.74 14.29 12.08
N GLY A 199 24.10 15.17 11.32
CA GLY A 199 24.76 16.18 10.49
C GLY A 199 24.68 15.91 8.99
N VAL A 200 25.76 16.16 8.27
CA VAL A 200 25.77 16.26 6.79
C VAL A 200 25.34 14.95 6.13
N VAL A 201 25.79 13.80 6.64
CA VAL A 201 25.47 12.48 6.06
C VAL A 201 23.97 12.22 6.13
N THR A 202 23.36 12.38 7.30
CA THR A 202 21.92 12.20 7.53
C THR A 202 21.09 13.13 6.63
N SER A 203 21.43 14.43 6.59
CA SER A 203 20.74 15.39 5.72
C SER A 203 20.86 15.06 4.24
N THR A 204 22.03 14.60 3.79
CA THR A 204 22.28 14.21 2.40
C THR A 204 21.46 12.98 2.01
N LEU A 205 21.43 11.97 2.87
CA LEU A 205 20.63 10.76 2.66
C LEU A 205 19.13 11.06 2.64
N LEU A 206 18.63 11.91 3.55
CA LEU A 206 17.23 12.36 3.55
C LEU A 206 16.86 13.10 2.26
N LEU A 207 17.70 14.02 1.81
CA LEU A 207 17.50 14.73 0.55
C LEU A 207 17.45 13.77 -0.63
N LEU A 208 18.38 12.80 -0.68
CA LEU A 208 18.41 11.78 -1.73
C LEU A 208 17.13 10.93 -1.72
N MET A 209 16.65 10.54 -0.54
CA MET A 209 15.38 9.80 -0.41
C MET A 209 14.19 10.66 -0.87
N MET A 210 14.14 11.94 -0.50
CA MET A 210 13.06 12.82 -0.93
C MET A 210 13.04 13.03 -2.45
N LEU A 211 14.22 13.18 -3.08
CA LEU A 211 14.35 13.22 -4.54
C LEU A 211 13.92 11.91 -5.19
N LEU A 212 14.31 10.77 -4.61
CA LEU A 212 13.89 9.46 -5.10
C LEU A 212 12.36 9.28 -5.02
N LEU A 213 11.74 9.72 -3.94
CA LEU A 213 10.28 9.71 -3.79
C LEU A 213 9.62 10.57 -4.88
N LEU A 214 10.13 11.77 -5.11
CA LEU A 214 9.63 12.67 -6.16
C LEU A 214 9.74 12.01 -7.54
N VAL A 215 10.89 11.42 -7.86
CA VAL A 215 11.09 10.67 -9.11
C VAL A 215 10.07 9.54 -9.24
N TRP A 216 9.80 8.79 -8.16
CA TRP A 216 8.80 7.73 -8.19
C TRP A 216 7.37 8.23 -8.34
N ILE A 217 7.01 9.35 -7.73
CA ILE A 217 5.70 9.98 -7.91
C ILE A 217 5.51 10.38 -9.37
N LEU A 218 6.52 11.01 -9.98
CA LEU A 218 6.49 11.39 -11.40
C LEU A 218 6.48 10.15 -12.33
N ALA A 219 7.22 9.11 -11.95
CA ALA A 219 7.30 7.85 -12.68
C ALA A 219 6.13 6.89 -12.39
N ALA A 220 5.13 7.27 -11.58
CA ALA A 220 4.09 6.35 -11.09
C ALA A 220 3.26 5.71 -12.23
N ARG A 221 3.15 6.38 -13.38
CA ARG A 221 2.47 5.87 -14.59
C ARG A 221 3.40 5.16 -15.59
N SER A 222 4.70 5.11 -15.30
CA SER A 222 5.71 4.48 -16.16
C SER A 222 5.88 2.99 -15.85
N GLN A 223 6.65 2.28 -16.69
CA GLN A 223 7.00 0.87 -16.46
C GLN A 223 7.86 0.63 -15.19
N ILE A 224 8.46 1.69 -14.63
CA ILE A 224 9.29 1.66 -13.42
C ILE A 224 8.49 2.22 -12.22
N GLY A 225 7.22 2.58 -12.42
CA GLY A 225 6.35 3.06 -11.35
C GLY A 225 6.12 1.98 -10.29
N LEU A 226 6.13 2.38 -9.02
CA LEU A 226 5.84 1.50 -7.88
C LEU A 226 4.51 0.74 -8.02
N PRO A 227 3.41 1.33 -8.54
CA PRO A 227 2.18 0.56 -8.78
C PRO A 227 2.37 -0.58 -9.80
N VAL A 228 3.09 -0.35 -10.89
CA VAL A 228 3.35 -1.39 -11.91
C VAL A 228 4.21 -2.51 -11.32
N ILE A 229 5.24 -2.15 -10.54
CA ILE A 229 6.09 -3.11 -9.83
C ILE A 229 5.26 -3.96 -8.86
N GLY A 230 4.41 -3.31 -8.05
CA GLY A 230 3.54 -3.99 -7.09
C GLY A 230 2.54 -4.93 -7.75
N ALA A 231 1.98 -4.57 -8.90
CA ALA A 231 1.08 -5.44 -9.68
C ALA A 231 1.79 -6.75 -10.11
N ALA A 232 3.06 -6.68 -10.49
CA ALA A 232 3.82 -7.84 -10.94
C ALA A 232 4.36 -8.71 -9.78
N TRP A 233 4.47 -8.15 -8.57
CA TRP A 233 5.01 -8.86 -7.41
C TRP A 233 4.19 -10.06 -6.98
N ARG A 234 4.92 -11.09 -6.53
CA ARG A 234 4.41 -12.33 -5.92
C ARG A 234 4.84 -12.44 -4.47
N TRP A 235 4.36 -13.48 -3.78
CA TRP A 235 4.66 -13.72 -2.37
C TRP A 235 6.16 -13.65 -2.02
N PRO A 236 7.14 -14.10 -2.86
CA PRO A 236 8.56 -13.97 -2.50
C PRO A 236 8.98 -12.51 -2.38
N HIS A 237 8.55 -11.67 -3.32
CA HIS A 237 8.85 -10.23 -3.33
C HIS A 237 8.22 -9.51 -2.14
N VAL A 238 6.95 -9.85 -1.84
CA VAL A 238 6.23 -9.31 -0.67
C VAL A 238 6.91 -9.75 0.62
N LEU A 239 7.36 -11.00 0.71
CA LEU A 239 8.10 -11.52 1.86
C LEU A 239 9.44 -10.80 2.02
N THR A 240 10.20 -10.61 0.94
CA THR A 240 11.46 -9.85 0.96
C THR A 240 11.25 -8.41 1.44
N PHE A 241 10.18 -7.75 0.96
CA PHE A 241 9.81 -6.43 1.44
C PHE A 241 9.44 -6.45 2.93
N ALA A 242 8.63 -7.41 3.37
CA ALA A 242 8.23 -7.55 4.77
C ALA A 242 9.43 -7.77 5.68
N LEU A 243 10.40 -8.60 5.29
CA LEU A 243 11.65 -8.81 6.02
C LEU A 243 12.47 -7.52 6.10
N ALA A 244 12.64 -6.80 4.99
CA ALA A 244 13.37 -5.54 4.96
C ALA A 244 12.70 -4.45 5.83
N ALA A 245 11.37 -4.32 5.74
CA ALA A 245 10.60 -3.39 6.56
C ALA A 245 10.65 -3.76 8.05
N THR A 246 10.60 -5.06 8.38
CA THR A 246 10.72 -5.54 9.77
C THR A 246 12.12 -5.24 10.31
N ALA A 247 13.18 -5.48 9.53
CA ALA A 247 14.54 -5.14 9.93
C ALA A 247 14.72 -3.63 10.18
N LEU A 248 14.17 -2.80 9.29
CA LEU A 248 14.15 -1.35 9.45
C LEU A 248 13.43 -0.94 10.75
N LEU A 249 12.20 -1.42 10.96
CA LEU A 249 11.43 -1.10 12.16
C LEU A 249 12.10 -1.58 13.44
N ALA A 250 12.68 -2.78 13.44
CA ALA A 250 13.41 -3.32 14.58
C ALA A 250 14.62 -2.44 14.94
N LEU A 251 15.39 -1.97 13.96
CA LEU A 251 16.51 -1.05 14.19
C LEU A 251 16.05 0.29 14.78
N LEU A 252 14.94 0.84 14.27
CA LEU A 252 14.39 2.09 14.79
C LEU A 252 13.90 1.93 16.24
N VAL A 253 13.24 0.82 16.57
CA VAL A 253 12.78 0.51 17.94
C VAL A 253 13.96 0.24 18.90
N VAL A 254 15.00 -0.46 18.46
CA VAL A 254 16.21 -0.65 19.28
C VAL A 254 16.89 0.70 19.57
N ARG A 255 16.86 1.62 18.60
CA ARG A 255 17.43 2.96 18.80
C ARG A 255 16.66 3.76 19.84
N THR A 256 15.34 3.59 19.98
CA THR A 256 14.57 4.27 21.04
C THR A 256 14.90 3.76 22.44
N THR A 257 15.53 2.59 22.59
CA THR A 257 16.04 2.11 23.90
C THR A 257 17.44 2.65 24.23
N GLY A 258 17.94 3.64 23.48
CA GLY A 258 19.26 4.25 23.66
C GLY A 258 20.44 3.41 23.14
N THR A 259 20.16 2.28 22.46
CA THR A 259 21.19 1.44 21.86
C THR A 259 21.36 1.81 20.39
N ASP A 260 22.52 2.35 20.02
CA ASP A 260 22.86 2.60 18.62
C ASP A 260 23.54 1.37 18.01
N ALA A 261 22.95 0.81 16.96
CA ALA A 261 23.56 -0.30 16.21
C ALA A 261 24.85 0.14 15.48
N GLY A 262 25.00 1.45 15.23
CA GLY A 262 26.12 2.03 14.52
C GLY A 262 26.08 1.77 13.00
N MET A 263 26.80 2.61 12.28
CA MET A 263 26.85 2.58 10.81
C MET A 263 27.32 1.24 10.20
N PRO A 264 28.28 0.48 10.78
CA PRO A 264 28.70 -0.79 10.19
C PRO A 264 27.57 -1.84 10.15
N VAL A 265 26.83 -1.96 11.26
CA VAL A 265 25.73 -2.93 11.37
C VAL A 265 24.59 -2.55 10.42
N THR A 266 24.19 -1.28 10.41
CA THR A 266 23.13 -0.82 9.51
C THR A 266 23.54 -0.91 8.04
N ALA A 267 24.81 -0.62 7.69
CA ALA A 267 25.32 -0.81 6.35
C ALA A 267 25.29 -2.29 5.92
N SER A 268 25.68 -3.22 6.79
CA SER A 268 25.62 -4.66 6.50
C SER A 268 24.17 -5.14 6.27
N ILE A 269 23.24 -4.73 7.13
CA ILE A 269 21.81 -5.07 6.97
C ILE A 269 21.25 -4.44 5.69
N GLY A 270 21.57 -3.19 5.42
CA GLY A 270 21.18 -2.49 4.20
C GLY A 270 21.69 -3.18 2.93
N ALA A 271 22.97 -3.58 2.92
CA ALA A 271 23.56 -4.33 1.82
C ALA A 271 22.89 -5.71 1.63
N ALA A 272 22.59 -6.42 2.73
CA ALA A 272 21.85 -7.67 2.67
C ALA A 272 20.45 -7.49 2.07
N VAL A 273 19.73 -6.41 2.42
CA VAL A 273 18.43 -6.07 1.83
C VAL A 273 18.57 -5.81 0.33
N VAL A 274 19.56 -5.04 -0.11
CA VAL A 274 19.83 -4.83 -1.54
C VAL A 274 20.12 -6.15 -2.26
N GLY A 275 20.92 -7.03 -1.65
CA GLY A 275 21.21 -8.36 -2.18
C GLY A 275 19.96 -9.23 -2.32
N MET A 276 19.09 -9.24 -1.30
CA MET A 276 17.82 -9.97 -1.34
C MET A 276 16.89 -9.45 -2.45
N PHE A 277 16.77 -8.14 -2.61
CA PHE A 277 15.95 -7.55 -3.68
C PHE A 277 16.53 -7.81 -5.08
N SER A 278 17.86 -7.82 -5.19
CA SER A 278 18.55 -8.20 -6.41
C SER A 278 18.27 -9.66 -6.77
N ALA A 279 18.37 -10.57 -5.79
CA ALA A 279 18.07 -11.98 -5.99
C ALA A 279 16.59 -12.21 -6.35
N VAL A 280 15.66 -11.60 -5.62
CA VAL A 280 14.22 -11.78 -5.86
C VAL A 280 13.77 -11.19 -7.19
N SER A 281 14.50 -10.22 -7.75
CA SER A 281 14.21 -9.66 -9.09
C SER A 281 14.34 -10.69 -10.23
N PHE A 282 15.03 -11.82 -10.01
CA PHE A 282 15.11 -12.92 -10.96
C PHE A 282 14.05 -14.00 -10.74
N VAL A 283 13.29 -13.92 -9.64
CA VAL A 283 12.18 -14.84 -9.38
C VAL A 283 11.00 -14.48 -10.29
N HIS A 284 10.32 -15.50 -10.82
CA HIS A 284 9.16 -15.30 -11.68
C HIS A 284 8.08 -14.48 -10.98
N GLY A 285 7.67 -13.40 -11.63
CA GLY A 285 6.54 -12.57 -11.23
C GLY A 285 5.21 -13.10 -11.76
N ARG A 286 4.21 -12.24 -11.74
CA ARG A 286 2.96 -12.43 -12.48
C ARG A 286 3.06 -11.77 -13.85
N ASP A 287 2.40 -12.34 -14.84
CA ASP A 287 2.30 -11.73 -16.16
C ASP A 287 1.49 -10.42 -16.06
N PRO A 288 1.98 -9.28 -16.56
CA PRO A 288 1.22 -8.02 -16.59
C PRO A 288 0.07 -8.02 -17.60
N ARG A 289 -0.08 -9.06 -18.44
CA ARG A 289 -1.16 -9.18 -19.45
C ARG A 289 -2.39 -9.97 -18.97
N ASP A 290 -2.29 -10.61 -17.80
CA ASP A 290 -3.41 -11.30 -17.10
C ASP A 290 -4.06 -10.35 -16.07
#